data_AF-A0A6P3XNH3-F1
#
_entry.id   AF-A0A6P3XNH3-F1
#
_cell.length_a   1.000
_cell.length_b   1.000
_cell.length_c   1.000
_cell.angle_alpha   90.00
_cell.angle_beta   90.00
_cell.angle_gamma   90.00
#
_symmetry.space_group_name_H-M   'P 1'
#
loop_
_entity.id
_entity.type
_entity.pdbx_description
1 polymer ?
#
loop_
_entity_poly.entity_id
_entity_poly.type
_entity_poly.pdbx_seq_one_letter_code
_entity_poly.pdbx_strand_id
1 'polypeptide(L)'
;MVKAGLYFYGVRPYLPSTLLFRSYWVVALGTAQVFQYGYVVYSDPDSFSEFMDGVSSAMAHSLLFIKLIILWVNQRLGVLAANAGDPEKWEPYNRELILKMKFPFEISTHPIYVAVTVVQFIHLVFVGWGIGFVNTLLVSLILHIGGQIDILQDWFKRAFARNELEQSNEITPQLLVTKHQQIIMFSENIENLYTYIAFMILLSNTLIICCLGFVIATSLDEPNAAAILVKSFMFYVTMNLDVFTYCYAGEYLSAKSKMIGDAAYDSVWYNVAAKNSRIVFFVVLRSQKQLTITCGKIMDLTLERFTSVVKASASYMSVLLAMY
;
A
#
# COMPACT_ATOMS: atom_id res chain seq x y z
N MET A 1 19.85 12.44 18.11
CA MET A 1 19.36 12.21 16.73
C MET A 1 17.85 12.22 16.61
N VAL A 2 17.09 11.44 17.40
CA VAL A 2 15.61 11.41 17.35
C VAL A 2 14.95 12.79 17.59
N LYS A 3 15.45 13.58 18.55
CA LYS A 3 15.00 14.98 18.79
C LYS A 3 15.22 15.93 17.60
N ALA A 4 16.29 15.71 16.81
CA ALA A 4 16.56 16.51 15.61
C ALA A 4 15.65 16.07 14.43
N GLY A 5 15.35 14.77 14.34
CA GLY A 5 14.38 14.23 13.36
C GLY A 5 12.94 14.70 13.62
N LEU A 6 12.52 14.80 14.89
CA LEU A 6 11.22 15.37 15.28
C LEU A 6 11.13 16.89 15.00
N TYR A 7 12.25 17.61 15.07
CA TYR A 7 12.38 18.99 14.60
C TYR A 7 12.17 19.08 13.09
N PHE A 8 12.69 18.09 12.36
CA PHE A 8 12.59 17.99 10.91
C PHE A 8 11.16 17.66 10.45
N TYR A 9 10.45 16.77 11.15
CA TYR A 9 9.05 16.44 10.84
C TYR A 9 8.03 17.38 11.48
N GLY A 10 8.49 18.39 12.23
CA GLY A 10 7.66 19.45 12.78
C GLY A 10 6.58 18.97 13.75
N VAL A 11 6.84 17.95 14.58
CA VAL A 11 5.81 17.28 15.40
C VAL A 11 5.44 18.07 16.67
N ARG A 12 6.23 19.09 17.08
CA ARG A 12 5.94 19.86 18.30
C ARG A 12 5.06 21.11 18.03
N PRO A 13 3.95 21.31 18.76
CA PRO A 13 3.25 22.58 18.74
C PRO A 13 4.09 23.62 19.52
N TYR A 14 4.04 24.90 19.12
CA TYR A 14 4.56 26.07 19.84
C TYR A 14 5.97 26.62 19.54
N LEU A 15 6.48 26.55 18.29
CA LEU A 15 7.56 27.48 17.86
C LEU A 15 7.35 28.05 16.43
N PRO A 16 7.69 29.33 16.18
CA PRO A 16 7.56 29.97 14.85
C PRO A 16 8.46 29.35 13.77
N SER A 17 9.56 28.67 14.16
CA SER A 17 10.45 27.94 13.23
C SER A 17 9.82 26.67 12.64
N THR A 18 8.78 26.11 13.27
CA THR A 18 8.10 24.90 12.80
C THR A 18 7.18 25.17 11.61
N LEU A 19 6.65 26.40 11.50
CA LEU A 19 5.80 26.84 10.40
C LEU A 19 6.58 27.02 9.10
N LEU A 20 7.78 27.61 9.18
CA LEU A 20 8.70 27.79 8.05
C LEU A 20 9.21 26.45 7.52
N PHE A 21 9.49 25.50 8.42
CA PHE A 21 9.96 24.18 8.04
C PHE A 21 8.84 23.35 7.40
N ARG A 22 7.62 23.40 7.95
CA ARG A 22 6.44 22.75 7.35
C ARG A 22 6.08 23.36 6.00
N SER A 23 6.14 24.69 5.84
CA SER A 23 5.94 25.31 4.53
C SER A 23 7.04 24.94 3.54
N TYR A 24 8.30 24.82 4.00
CA TYR A 24 9.41 24.38 3.16
C TYR A 24 9.18 22.95 2.66
N TRP A 25 8.78 22.01 3.52
CA TRP A 25 8.50 20.62 3.09
C TRP A 25 7.25 20.50 2.22
N VAL A 26 6.19 21.25 2.52
CA VAL A 26 4.99 21.27 1.67
C VAL A 26 5.29 21.86 0.29
N VAL A 27 6.09 22.93 0.23
CA VAL A 27 6.52 23.52 -1.05
C VAL A 27 7.51 22.60 -1.77
N ALA A 28 8.50 22.02 -1.08
CA ALA A 28 9.51 21.14 -1.69
C ALA A 28 8.90 19.81 -2.19
N LEU A 29 7.95 19.23 -1.45
CA LEU A 29 7.26 18.01 -1.86
C LEU A 29 6.19 18.30 -2.91
N GLY A 30 5.51 19.46 -2.83
CA GLY A 30 4.59 19.93 -3.87
C GLY A 30 5.29 20.24 -5.19
N THR A 31 6.46 20.89 -5.16
CA THR A 31 7.27 21.12 -6.37
C THR A 31 7.81 19.79 -6.91
N ALA A 32 8.26 18.87 -6.05
CA ALA A 32 8.67 17.53 -6.48
C ALA A 32 7.52 16.76 -7.17
N GLN A 33 6.29 16.83 -6.65
CA GLN A 33 5.10 16.24 -7.28
C GLN A 33 4.78 16.88 -8.63
N VAL A 34 4.89 18.20 -8.77
CA VAL A 34 4.67 18.91 -10.04
C VAL A 34 5.72 18.51 -11.09
N PHE A 35 7.00 18.38 -10.69
CA PHE A 35 8.06 17.91 -11.60
C PHE A 35 7.91 16.43 -11.97
N GLN A 36 7.49 15.56 -11.04
CA GLN A 36 7.23 14.15 -11.31
C GLN A 36 6.01 13.94 -12.22
N TYR A 37 4.90 14.65 -12.00
CA TYR A 37 3.76 14.63 -12.91
C TYR A 37 4.12 15.23 -14.27
N GLY A 38 4.97 16.26 -14.30
CA GLY A 38 5.54 16.80 -15.53
C GLY A 38 6.35 15.76 -16.32
N TYR A 39 7.16 14.94 -15.64
CA TYR A 39 7.91 13.84 -16.27
C TYR A 39 6.99 12.75 -16.85
N VAL A 40 5.95 12.34 -16.12
CA VAL A 40 4.96 11.33 -16.60
C VAL A 40 4.18 11.81 -17.82
N VAL A 41 3.86 13.11 -17.89
CA VAL A 41 3.09 13.70 -19.00
C VAL A 41 3.97 13.98 -20.23
N TYR A 42 5.28 14.17 -20.05
CA TYR A 42 6.21 14.56 -21.12
C TYR A 42 7.08 13.40 -21.65
N SER A 43 7.10 12.25 -20.99
CA SER A 43 7.77 11.03 -21.49
C SER A 43 6.99 10.43 -22.67
N ASP A 44 7.73 10.05 -23.72
CA ASP A 44 7.16 9.38 -24.90
C ASP A 44 6.50 8.04 -24.50
N PRO A 45 5.26 7.76 -24.94
CA PRO A 45 4.51 6.55 -24.56
C PRO A 45 5.03 5.25 -25.20
N ASP A 46 6.09 5.31 -26.01
CA ASP A 46 6.61 4.16 -26.75
C ASP A 46 7.30 3.12 -25.85
N SER A 47 7.69 3.50 -24.62
CA SER A 47 8.16 2.59 -23.57
C SER A 47 7.12 2.50 -22.45
N PHE A 48 6.18 1.57 -22.58
CA PHE A 48 5.15 1.28 -21.56
C PHE A 48 5.77 1.08 -20.15
N SER A 49 6.99 0.56 -20.07
CA SER A 49 7.72 0.38 -18.81
C SER A 49 8.08 1.71 -18.14
N GLU A 50 8.60 2.68 -18.90
CA GLU A 50 9.01 3.99 -18.36
C GLU A 50 7.79 4.83 -17.91
N PHE A 51 6.69 4.73 -18.65
CA PHE A 51 5.41 5.33 -18.25
C PHE A 51 4.90 4.73 -16.93
N MET A 52 4.94 3.40 -16.81
CA MET A 52 4.48 2.70 -15.61
C MET A 52 5.36 2.99 -14.40
N ASP A 53 6.68 3.10 -14.57
CA ASP A 53 7.61 3.50 -13.52
C ASP A 53 7.35 4.94 -13.03
N GLY A 54 7.08 5.87 -13.96
CA GLY A 54 6.72 7.25 -13.64
C GLY A 54 5.40 7.37 -12.87
N VAL A 55 4.35 6.65 -13.30
CA VAL A 55 3.05 6.61 -12.61
C VAL A 55 3.18 5.97 -11.23
N SER A 56 3.92 4.85 -11.12
CA SER A 56 4.16 4.14 -9.86
C SER A 56 4.83 5.06 -8.84
N SER A 57 5.87 5.79 -9.24
CA SER A 57 6.60 6.77 -8.41
C SER A 57 5.73 7.96 -7.95
N ALA A 58 4.95 8.55 -8.86
CA ALA A 58 4.06 9.67 -8.55
C ALA A 58 2.93 9.27 -7.57
N MET A 59 2.36 8.08 -7.76
CA MET A 59 1.35 7.53 -6.84
C MET A 59 1.94 7.24 -5.47
N ALA A 60 3.17 6.71 -5.43
CA ALA A 60 3.92 6.41 -4.22
C ALA A 60 4.12 7.64 -3.29
N HIS A 61 4.58 8.76 -3.84
CA HIS A 61 4.76 10.01 -3.09
C HIS A 61 3.43 10.62 -2.65
N SER A 62 2.42 10.54 -3.53
CA SER A 62 1.07 11.01 -3.22
C SER A 62 0.45 10.22 -2.05
N LEU A 63 0.61 8.90 -2.02
CA LEU A 63 0.10 8.02 -0.95
C LEU A 63 0.74 8.31 0.41
N LEU A 64 2.04 8.60 0.46
CA LEU A 64 2.71 9.01 1.69
C LEU A 64 2.15 10.33 2.22
N PHE A 65 1.98 11.32 1.35
CA PHE A 65 1.43 12.63 1.69
C PHE A 65 -0.02 12.53 2.19
N ILE A 66 -0.80 11.71 1.51
CA ILE A 66 -2.17 11.38 1.85
C ILE A 66 -2.26 10.71 3.23
N LYS A 67 -1.42 9.71 3.53
CA LYS A 67 -1.49 9.01 4.82
C LYS A 67 -1.07 9.90 5.99
N LEU A 68 -0.12 10.82 5.77
CA LEU A 68 0.23 11.85 6.75
C LEU A 68 -0.92 12.84 6.98
N ILE A 69 -1.63 13.22 5.92
CA ILE A 69 -2.86 14.01 6.00
C ILE A 69 -3.93 13.26 6.80
N ILE A 70 -4.17 11.98 6.53
CA ILE A 70 -5.18 11.17 7.24
C ILE A 70 -4.82 11.00 8.72
N LEU A 71 -3.56 10.72 9.06
CA LEU A 71 -3.09 10.66 10.46
C LEU A 71 -3.39 11.97 11.19
N TRP A 72 -3.04 13.08 10.55
CA TRP A 72 -3.18 14.41 11.11
C TRP A 72 -4.65 14.82 11.30
N VAL A 73 -5.52 14.47 10.34
CA VAL A 73 -6.97 14.66 10.41
C VAL A 73 -7.61 13.81 11.51
N ASN A 74 -7.25 12.54 11.64
CA ASN A 74 -7.82 11.64 12.65
C ASN A 74 -7.51 12.09 14.08
N GLN A 75 -6.29 12.60 14.33
CA GLN A 75 -5.95 13.19 15.62
C GLN A 75 -6.77 14.46 15.92
N ARG A 76 -7.15 15.24 14.89
CA ARG A 76 -7.91 16.50 15.03
C ARG A 76 -9.41 16.34 15.11
N LEU A 77 -10.02 15.46 14.32
CA LEU A 77 -11.45 15.09 14.48
C LEU A 77 -11.73 14.65 15.92
N GLY A 78 -10.75 13.99 16.52
CA GLY A 78 -10.79 13.64 17.93
C GLY A 78 -10.82 14.81 18.91
N VAL A 79 -10.17 15.93 18.57
CA VAL A 79 -10.15 17.17 19.36
C VAL A 79 -11.40 18.00 19.09
N LEU A 80 -11.90 18.02 17.85
CA LEU A 80 -13.16 18.67 17.47
C LEU A 80 -14.38 18.02 18.15
N ALA A 81 -14.43 16.69 18.20
CA ALA A 81 -15.50 15.96 18.90
C ALA A 81 -15.48 16.17 20.42
N ALA A 82 -14.29 16.32 21.01
CA ALA A 82 -14.14 16.62 22.45
C ALA A 82 -14.47 18.09 22.78
N ASN A 83 -14.25 19.01 21.83
CA ASN A 83 -14.49 20.45 21.98
C ASN A 83 -15.88 20.91 21.53
N ALA A 84 -16.75 20.02 21.02
CA ALA A 84 -18.08 20.37 20.53
C ALA A 84 -19.03 20.91 21.62
N GLY A 85 -18.68 20.73 22.89
CA GLY A 85 -19.42 21.26 24.04
C GLY A 85 -18.94 22.62 24.57
N ASP A 86 -17.95 23.26 23.93
CA ASP A 86 -17.28 24.47 24.45
C ASP A 86 -17.82 25.77 23.78
N PRO A 87 -18.56 26.63 24.51
CA PRO A 87 -19.27 27.78 23.94
C PRO A 87 -18.35 28.90 23.40
N GLU A 88 -17.09 28.99 23.86
CA GLU A 88 -16.10 29.98 23.36
C GLU A 88 -15.65 29.73 21.91
N LYS A 89 -15.88 28.52 21.35
CA LYS A 89 -15.44 28.13 20.00
C LYS A 89 -16.52 28.30 18.93
N TRP A 90 -17.61 29.01 19.25
CA TRP A 90 -18.72 29.20 18.32
C TRP A 90 -18.42 30.22 17.22
N GLU A 91 -17.44 31.11 17.44
CA GLU A 91 -17.03 32.12 16.47
C GLU A 91 -16.17 31.52 15.33
N PRO A 92 -16.46 31.87 14.05
CA PRO A 92 -15.89 31.19 12.88
C PRO A 92 -14.36 31.26 12.76
N TYR A 93 -13.71 32.26 13.36
CA TYR A 93 -12.25 32.42 13.34
C TYR A 93 -11.51 31.55 14.39
N ASN A 94 -12.22 31.05 15.41
CA ASN A 94 -11.66 30.17 16.44
C ASN A 94 -11.88 28.68 16.16
N ARG A 95 -12.63 28.33 15.10
CA ARG A 95 -12.88 26.94 14.73
C ARG A 95 -11.72 26.35 13.95
N GLU A 96 -11.22 25.21 14.43
CA GLU A 96 -10.17 24.48 13.72
C GLU A 96 -10.73 23.82 12.45
N LEU A 97 -9.96 23.89 11.36
CA LEU A 97 -10.24 23.20 10.11
C LEU A 97 -9.81 21.73 10.18
N ILE A 98 -10.45 20.89 9.36
CA ILE A 98 -10.10 19.46 9.20
C ILE A 98 -8.62 19.33 8.77
N LEU A 99 -8.19 20.19 7.84
CA LEU A 99 -6.81 20.35 7.39
C LEU A 99 -6.33 21.77 7.66
N LYS A 100 -5.23 21.96 8.41
CA LYS A 100 -4.61 23.29 8.58
C LYS A 100 -3.91 23.69 7.29
N MET A 101 -4.58 24.56 6.54
CA MET A 101 -4.09 25.16 5.31
C MET A 101 -4.21 26.68 5.42
N LYS A 102 -3.23 27.39 4.85
CA LYS A 102 -3.30 28.84 4.73
C LYS A 102 -3.95 29.16 3.39
N PHE A 103 -5.16 29.71 3.42
CA PHE A 103 -5.88 30.13 2.22
C PHE A 103 -5.47 31.56 1.82
N PRO A 104 -5.51 31.90 0.52
CA PRO A 104 -5.25 33.26 0.04
C PRO A 104 -6.39 34.24 0.39
N PHE A 105 -7.49 33.76 0.96
CA PHE A 105 -8.63 34.54 1.44
C PHE A 105 -8.86 34.28 2.93
N GLU A 106 -9.40 35.28 3.64
CA GLU A 106 -9.73 35.16 5.06
C GLU A 106 -11.03 34.37 5.26
N ILE A 107 -11.01 33.45 6.22
CA ILE A 107 -12.21 32.72 6.67
C ILE A 107 -12.93 33.59 7.70
N SER A 108 -13.49 34.69 7.22
CA SER A 108 -14.09 35.73 8.06
C SER A 108 -15.55 35.43 8.44
N THR A 109 -16.24 34.58 7.68
CA THR A 109 -17.67 34.33 7.86
C THR A 109 -18.00 32.83 7.98
N HIS A 110 -19.03 32.51 8.75
CA HIS A 110 -19.54 31.14 8.94
C HIS A 110 -19.81 30.36 7.62
N PRO A 111 -20.45 30.94 6.57
CA PRO A 111 -20.67 30.21 5.32
C PRO A 111 -19.36 29.83 4.60
N ILE A 112 -18.33 30.68 4.64
CA ILE A 112 -17.02 30.39 4.05
C ILE A 112 -16.34 29.24 4.80
N TYR A 113 -16.39 29.25 6.14
CA TYR A 113 -15.86 28.15 6.96
C TYR A 113 -16.52 26.81 6.63
N VAL A 114 -17.86 26.80 6.54
CA VAL A 114 -18.62 25.58 6.18
C VAL A 114 -18.25 25.11 4.78
N ALA A 115 -18.18 26.01 3.79
CA ALA A 115 -17.80 25.66 2.43
C ALA A 115 -16.39 25.05 2.36
N VAL A 116 -15.40 25.67 3.01
CA VAL A 116 -14.02 25.13 3.08
C VAL A 116 -13.99 23.76 3.74
N THR A 117 -14.73 23.59 4.84
CA THR A 117 -14.80 22.32 5.58
C THR A 117 -15.43 21.21 4.73
N VAL A 118 -16.51 21.51 4.00
CA VAL A 118 -17.16 20.56 3.07
C VAL A 118 -16.20 20.17 1.95
N VAL A 119 -15.48 21.13 1.36
CA VAL A 119 -14.49 20.85 0.30
C VAL A 119 -13.36 19.97 0.84
N GLN A 120 -12.84 20.25 2.04
CA GLN A 120 -11.81 19.42 2.67
C GLN A 120 -12.30 18.00 2.96
N PHE A 121 -13.55 17.84 3.42
CA PHE A 121 -14.16 16.54 3.65
C PHE A 121 -14.32 15.73 2.36
N ILE A 122 -14.85 16.36 1.30
CA ILE A 122 -14.99 15.74 -0.02
C ILE A 122 -13.63 15.27 -0.54
N HIS A 123 -12.60 16.12 -0.45
CA HIS A 123 -11.25 15.79 -0.85
C HIS A 123 -10.71 14.54 -0.12
N LEU A 124 -10.90 14.47 1.21
CA LEU A 124 -10.46 13.33 2.02
C LEU A 124 -11.16 12.02 1.62
N VAL A 125 -12.45 12.08 1.29
CA VAL A 125 -13.22 10.91 0.81
C VAL A 125 -12.69 10.41 -0.52
N PHE A 126 -12.46 11.31 -1.49
CA PHE A 126 -11.90 10.94 -2.80
C PHE A 126 -10.51 10.30 -2.66
N VAL A 127 -9.69 10.88 -1.79
CA VAL A 127 -8.35 10.37 -1.48
C VAL A 127 -8.42 8.96 -0.86
N GLY A 128 -9.32 8.75 0.11
CA GLY A 128 -9.53 7.44 0.72
C GLY A 128 -10.03 6.39 -0.29
N TRP A 129 -10.95 6.77 -1.18
CA TRP A 129 -11.38 5.91 -2.28
C TRP A 129 -10.26 5.58 -3.25
N GLY A 130 -9.37 6.52 -3.57
CA GLY A 130 -8.20 6.26 -4.40
C GLY A 130 -7.30 5.17 -3.83
N ILE A 131 -7.00 5.23 -2.53
CA ILE A 131 -6.23 4.18 -1.84
C ILE A 131 -6.96 2.84 -1.90
N GLY A 132 -8.24 2.83 -1.53
CA GLY A 132 -9.06 1.62 -1.55
C GLY A 132 -9.15 0.98 -2.93
N PHE A 133 -9.25 1.79 -3.98
CA PHE A 133 -9.27 1.34 -5.37
C PHE A 133 -7.96 0.65 -5.75
N VAL A 134 -6.80 1.24 -5.44
CA VAL A 134 -5.48 0.66 -5.73
C VAL A 134 -5.31 -0.68 -5.01
N ASN A 135 -5.68 -0.75 -3.72
CA ASN A 135 -5.61 -1.99 -2.94
C ASN A 135 -6.53 -3.07 -3.51
N THR A 136 -7.76 -2.71 -3.87
CA THR A 136 -8.74 -3.63 -4.45
C THR A 136 -8.29 -4.13 -5.82
N LEU A 137 -7.68 -3.25 -6.62
CA LEU A 137 -7.12 -3.62 -7.92
C LEU A 137 -5.99 -4.64 -7.75
N LEU A 138 -5.06 -4.44 -6.81
CA LEU A 138 -4.02 -5.42 -6.50
C LEU A 138 -4.62 -6.79 -6.16
N VAL A 139 -5.54 -6.84 -5.20
CA VAL A 139 -6.17 -8.09 -4.76
C VAL A 139 -6.91 -8.77 -5.92
N SER A 140 -7.66 -8.01 -6.71
CA SER A 140 -8.38 -8.53 -7.88
C SER A 140 -7.44 -9.13 -8.92
N LEU A 141 -6.34 -8.44 -9.26
CA LEU A 141 -5.35 -8.94 -10.22
C LEU A 141 -4.66 -10.21 -9.72
N ILE A 142 -4.32 -10.28 -8.44
CA ILE A 142 -3.69 -11.45 -7.82
C ILE A 142 -4.66 -12.63 -7.71
N LEU A 143 -5.93 -12.40 -7.37
CA LEU A 143 -6.96 -13.43 -7.41
C LEU A 143 -7.21 -13.91 -8.84
N HIS A 144 -7.19 -13.01 -9.83
CA HIS A 144 -7.31 -13.38 -11.24
C HIS A 144 -6.17 -14.31 -11.66
N ILE A 145 -4.91 -13.99 -11.31
CA ILE A 145 -3.78 -14.90 -11.52
C ILE A 145 -3.99 -16.23 -10.82
N GLY A 146 -4.42 -16.21 -9.56
CA GLY A 146 -4.72 -17.43 -8.81
C GLY A 146 -5.72 -18.32 -9.55
N GLY A 147 -6.77 -17.74 -10.12
CA GLY A 147 -7.74 -18.45 -10.96
C GLY A 147 -7.14 -18.99 -12.26
N GLN A 148 -6.30 -18.22 -12.96
CA GLN A 148 -5.59 -18.69 -14.16
C GLN A 148 -4.65 -19.87 -13.84
N ILE A 149 -3.99 -19.84 -12.68
CA ILE A 149 -3.17 -20.93 -12.17
C ILE A 149 -4.02 -22.17 -11.91
N ASP A 150 -5.19 -22.02 -11.27
CA ASP A 150 -6.09 -23.15 -11.00
C ASP A 150 -6.61 -23.80 -12.29
N ILE A 151 -6.92 -23.00 -13.31
CA ILE A 151 -7.27 -23.49 -14.66
C ILE A 151 -6.09 -24.25 -15.27
N LEU A 152 -4.87 -23.70 -15.18
CA LEU A 152 -3.68 -24.36 -15.70
C LEU A 152 -3.44 -25.72 -15.01
N GLN A 153 -3.65 -25.82 -13.70
CA GLN A 153 -3.53 -27.09 -12.97
C GLN A 153 -4.57 -28.12 -13.43
N ASP A 154 -5.82 -27.70 -13.65
CA ASP A 154 -6.86 -28.57 -14.20
C ASP A 154 -6.49 -29.04 -15.61
N TRP A 155 -5.90 -28.17 -16.44
CA TRP A 155 -5.40 -28.54 -17.76
C TRP A 155 -4.26 -29.56 -17.69
N PHE A 156 -3.35 -29.43 -16.73
CA PHE A 156 -2.32 -30.46 -16.50
C PHE A 156 -2.94 -31.82 -16.17
N LYS A 157 -3.96 -31.86 -15.31
CA LYS A 157 -4.66 -33.10 -14.95
C LYS A 157 -5.35 -33.74 -16.16
N ARG A 158 -6.05 -32.94 -16.97
CA ARG A 158 -6.79 -33.44 -18.15
C ARG A 158 -5.89 -33.84 -19.31
N ALA A 159 -4.85 -33.05 -19.61
CA ALA A 159 -3.95 -33.32 -20.74
C ALA A 159 -3.17 -34.64 -20.56
N PHE A 160 -2.87 -35.00 -19.31
CA PHE A 160 -2.13 -36.21 -18.94
C PHE A 160 -3.00 -37.22 -18.18
N ALA A 161 -4.33 -37.19 -18.34
CA ALA A 161 -5.23 -38.17 -17.74
C ALA A 161 -4.97 -39.58 -18.29
N ARG A 162 -5.24 -40.62 -17.47
CA ARG A 162 -5.01 -42.03 -17.85
C ARG A 162 -6.01 -42.57 -18.88
N ASN A 163 -7.20 -41.99 -18.99
CA ASN A 163 -8.26 -42.48 -19.87
C ASN A 163 -8.27 -41.68 -21.19
N GLU A 164 -8.12 -42.37 -22.33
CA GLU A 164 -8.19 -41.75 -23.68
C GLU A 164 -9.53 -41.02 -23.94
N LEU A 165 -10.62 -41.45 -23.27
CA LEU A 165 -11.95 -40.81 -23.35
C LEU A 165 -12.02 -39.44 -22.66
N GLU A 166 -11.17 -39.18 -21.67
CA GLU A 166 -11.07 -37.89 -20.95
C GLU A 166 -9.94 -37.03 -21.49
N GLN A 167 -9.07 -37.61 -22.33
CA GLN A 167 -7.99 -36.88 -22.99
C GLN A 167 -8.61 -35.97 -24.06
N SER A 168 -8.88 -34.73 -23.67
CA SER A 168 -9.31 -33.71 -24.61
C SER A 168 -8.20 -33.49 -25.66
N ASN A 169 -8.46 -33.90 -26.91
CA ASN A 169 -7.63 -33.57 -28.07
C ASN A 169 -7.45 -32.06 -28.29
N GLU A 170 -8.18 -31.23 -27.54
CA GLU A 170 -8.12 -29.78 -27.59
C GLU A 170 -6.95 -29.19 -26.77
N ILE A 171 -6.49 -29.90 -25.72
CA ILE A 171 -5.45 -29.39 -24.81
C ILE A 171 -4.06 -29.91 -25.24
N THR A 172 -3.47 -29.20 -26.20
CA THR A 172 -2.10 -29.50 -26.66
C THR A 172 -1.05 -29.07 -25.61
N PRO A 173 0.05 -29.83 -25.39
CA PRO A 173 1.15 -29.43 -24.50
C PRO A 173 1.73 -28.03 -24.76
N GLN A 174 1.70 -27.58 -26.02
CA GLN A 174 2.10 -26.23 -26.42
C GLN A 174 1.18 -25.17 -25.80
N LEU A 175 -0.12 -25.43 -25.72
CA LEU A 175 -1.11 -24.53 -25.13
C LEU A 175 -0.87 -24.37 -23.62
N LEU A 176 -0.49 -25.44 -22.91
CA LEU A 176 -0.10 -25.38 -21.49
C LEU A 176 1.10 -24.45 -21.28
N VAL A 177 2.13 -24.56 -22.13
CA VAL A 177 3.30 -23.67 -22.07
C VAL A 177 2.91 -22.23 -22.35
N THR A 178 2.10 -21.99 -23.39
CA THR A 178 1.63 -20.63 -23.72
C THR A 178 0.86 -20.01 -22.55
N LYS A 179 -0.03 -20.78 -21.90
CA LYS A 179 -0.74 -20.29 -20.71
C LYS A 179 0.18 -20.02 -19.52
N HIS A 180 1.12 -20.91 -19.24
CA HIS A 180 2.09 -20.68 -18.17
C HIS A 180 2.92 -19.42 -18.42
N GLN A 181 3.36 -19.18 -19.66
CA GLN A 181 4.08 -17.95 -20.03
C GLN A 181 3.21 -16.70 -19.92
N GLN A 182 1.93 -16.77 -20.31
CA GLN A 182 0.99 -15.66 -20.10
C GLN A 182 0.83 -15.30 -18.62
N ILE A 183 0.74 -16.30 -17.74
CA ILE A 183 0.68 -16.09 -16.28
C ILE A 183 1.96 -15.44 -15.77
N ILE A 184 3.13 -15.90 -16.22
CA ILE A 184 4.43 -15.32 -15.83
C ILE A 184 4.50 -13.85 -16.26
N MET A 185 4.25 -13.55 -17.54
CA MET A 185 4.31 -12.17 -18.04
C MET A 185 3.33 -11.24 -17.34
N PHE A 186 2.10 -11.72 -17.08
CA PHE A 186 1.10 -10.94 -16.37
C PHE A 186 1.49 -10.69 -14.90
N SER A 187 2.08 -11.69 -14.23
CA SER A 187 2.64 -11.52 -12.89
C SER A 187 3.80 -10.52 -12.84
N GLU A 188 4.70 -10.55 -13.82
CA GLU A 188 5.81 -9.59 -13.93
C GLU A 188 5.29 -8.17 -14.15
N ASN A 189 4.22 -8.00 -14.94
CA ASN A 189 3.58 -6.70 -15.12
C ASN A 189 2.96 -6.15 -13.81
N ILE A 190 2.30 -7.01 -13.01
CA ILE A 190 1.79 -6.62 -11.69
C ILE A 190 2.95 -6.24 -10.76
N GLU A 191 4.01 -7.04 -10.75
CA GLU A 191 5.16 -6.79 -9.89
C GLU A 191 5.84 -5.46 -10.23
N ASN A 192 6.03 -5.15 -11.51
CA ASN A 192 6.57 -3.85 -11.95
C ASN A 192 5.65 -2.68 -11.57
N LEU A 193 4.33 -2.83 -11.70
CA LEU A 193 3.38 -1.78 -11.28
C LEU A 193 3.43 -1.52 -9.76
N TYR A 194 3.41 -2.59 -8.96
CA TYR A 194 3.20 -2.47 -7.51
C TYR A 194 4.47 -2.45 -6.67
N THR A 195 5.66 -2.76 -7.22
CA THR A 195 6.89 -2.86 -6.42
C THR A 195 7.26 -1.55 -5.72
N TYR A 196 7.19 -0.42 -6.43
CA TYR A 196 7.50 0.90 -5.86
C TYR A 196 6.36 1.45 -5.01
N ILE A 197 5.10 1.15 -5.37
CA ILE A 197 3.93 1.48 -4.55
C ILE A 197 4.04 0.79 -3.18
N ALA A 198 4.36 -0.50 -3.17
CA ALA A 198 4.54 -1.28 -1.94
C ALA A 198 5.70 -0.75 -1.10
N PHE A 199 6.81 -0.37 -1.73
CA PHE A 199 7.95 0.26 -1.04
C PHE A 199 7.54 1.53 -0.30
N MET A 200 6.80 2.41 -0.98
CA MET A 200 6.40 3.68 -0.40
C MET A 200 5.30 3.53 0.65
N ILE A 201 4.44 2.53 0.52
CA ILE A 201 3.49 2.14 1.57
C ILE A 201 4.21 1.63 2.82
N LEU A 202 5.22 0.77 2.68
CA LEU A 202 6.00 0.27 3.81
C LEU A 202 6.81 1.38 4.49
N LEU A 203 7.47 2.23 3.70
CA LEU A 203 8.23 3.37 4.21
C LEU A 203 7.33 4.35 4.96
N SER A 204 6.21 4.75 4.34
CA SER A 204 5.26 5.68 4.95
C SER A 204 4.61 5.11 6.21
N ASN A 205 4.23 3.83 6.19
CA ASN A 205 3.66 3.15 7.35
C ASN A 205 4.65 3.12 8.53
N THR A 206 5.92 2.82 8.26
CA THR A 206 6.98 2.81 9.29
C THR A 206 7.15 4.19 9.93
N LEU A 207 7.25 5.26 9.12
CA LEU A 207 7.36 6.64 9.63
C LEU A 207 6.13 7.04 10.46
N ILE A 208 4.94 6.68 10.01
CA ILE A 208 3.68 6.96 10.68
C ILE A 208 3.61 6.25 12.03
N ILE A 209 3.98 4.98 12.09
CA ILE A 209 4.02 4.20 13.34
C ILE A 209 4.97 4.85 14.34
N CYS A 210 6.15 5.30 13.91
CA CYS A 210 7.09 6.02 14.77
C CYS A 210 6.48 7.31 15.35
N CYS A 211 5.81 8.12 14.51
CA CYS A 211 5.14 9.34 14.94
C CYS A 211 3.98 9.06 15.90
N LEU A 212 3.17 8.04 15.59
CA LEU A 212 2.04 7.61 16.40
C LEU A 212 2.50 7.16 17.79
N GLY A 213 3.63 6.44 17.85
CA GLY A 213 4.19 6.00 19.12
C GLY A 213 4.65 7.12 20.02
N PHE A 214 5.26 8.14 19.43
CA PHE A 214 5.59 9.36 20.15
C PHE A 214 4.35 10.08 20.68
N VAL A 215 3.29 10.20 19.87
CA VAL A 215 2.03 10.83 20.31
C VAL A 215 1.41 10.07 21.49
N ILE A 216 1.35 8.74 21.40
CA ILE A 216 0.84 7.89 22.49
C ILE A 216 1.64 8.15 23.77
N ALA A 217 2.97 8.08 23.71
CA ALA A 217 3.84 8.30 24.88
C ALA A 217 3.62 9.68 25.52
N THR A 218 3.50 10.74 24.73
CA THR A 218 3.30 12.11 25.26
C THR A 218 1.87 12.41 25.74
N SER A 219 0.90 11.56 25.41
CA SER A 219 -0.52 11.81 25.69
C SER A 219 -1.04 11.17 26.98
N LEU A 220 -0.21 10.39 27.68
CA LEU A 220 -0.62 9.59 28.85
C LEU A 220 -1.02 10.44 30.06
N ASP A 221 -0.39 11.60 30.24
CA ASP A 221 -0.64 12.50 31.38
C ASP A 221 -1.79 13.49 31.13
N GLU A 222 -2.39 13.48 29.94
CA GLU A 222 -3.44 14.43 29.56
C GLU A 222 -4.83 13.95 30.03
N PRO A 223 -5.75 14.81 30.50
CA PRO A 223 -7.09 14.41 30.93
C PRO A 223 -7.92 13.69 29.85
N ASN A 224 -7.58 13.88 28.57
CA ASN A 224 -8.20 13.21 27.42
C ASN A 224 -7.41 11.98 26.90
N ALA A 225 -6.46 11.45 27.67
CA ALA A 225 -5.55 10.36 27.27
C ALA A 225 -6.27 9.14 26.67
N ALA A 226 -7.33 8.66 27.32
CA ALA A 226 -8.07 7.47 26.86
C ALA A 226 -8.66 7.66 25.45
N ALA A 227 -9.20 8.84 25.15
CA ALA A 227 -9.75 9.14 23.83
C ALA A 227 -8.66 9.25 22.76
N ILE A 228 -7.48 9.77 23.11
CA ILE A 228 -6.31 9.86 22.22
C ILE A 228 -5.74 8.46 21.94
N LEU A 229 -5.66 7.60 22.96
CA LEU A 229 -5.23 6.21 22.86
C LEU A 229 -6.13 5.39 21.93
N VAL A 230 -7.45 5.42 22.14
CA VAL A 230 -8.40 4.68 21.30
C VAL A 230 -8.29 5.12 19.83
N LYS A 231 -8.21 6.43 19.57
CA LYS A 231 -8.06 6.97 18.20
C LYS A 231 -6.74 6.56 17.57
N SER A 232 -5.66 6.64 18.33
CA SER A 232 -4.33 6.24 17.87
C SER A 232 -4.28 4.75 17.54
N PHE A 233 -4.89 3.91 18.38
CA PHE A 233 -4.99 2.48 18.13
C PHE A 233 -5.83 2.16 16.89
N MET A 234 -7.00 2.77 16.72
CA MET A 234 -7.82 2.57 15.51
C MET A 234 -7.07 2.98 14.24
N PHE A 235 -6.32 4.07 14.31
CA PHE A 235 -5.49 4.51 13.21
C PHE A 235 -4.33 3.54 12.93
N TYR A 236 -3.68 3.01 13.96
CA TYR A 236 -2.66 1.97 13.84
C TYR A 236 -3.20 0.74 13.11
N VAL A 237 -4.36 0.22 13.53
CA VAL A 237 -4.99 -0.95 12.89
C VAL A 237 -5.27 -0.68 11.42
N THR A 238 -5.88 0.46 11.09
CA THR A 238 -6.20 0.85 9.71
C THR A 238 -4.94 0.90 8.83
N MET A 239 -3.86 1.49 9.31
CA MET A 239 -2.62 1.59 8.55
C MET A 239 -1.93 0.24 8.37
N ASN A 240 -2.02 -0.65 9.36
CA ASN A 240 -1.46 -2.00 9.26
C ASN A 240 -2.26 -2.90 8.32
N LEU A 241 -3.58 -2.72 8.21
CA LEU A 241 -4.42 -3.44 7.25
C LEU A 241 -4.00 -3.17 5.79
N ASP A 242 -3.57 -1.95 5.48
CA ASP A 242 -3.02 -1.63 4.16
C ASP A 242 -1.78 -2.48 3.87
N VAL A 243 -0.78 -2.45 4.76
CA VAL A 243 0.46 -3.23 4.57
C VAL A 243 0.17 -4.73 4.52
N PHE A 244 -0.73 -5.20 5.39
CA PHE A 244 -1.18 -6.58 5.42
C PHE A 244 -1.73 -7.02 4.07
N THR A 245 -2.52 -6.18 3.39
CA THR A 245 -3.09 -6.49 2.08
C THR A 245 -2.00 -6.79 1.04
N TYR A 246 -0.93 -5.99 1.02
CA TYR A 246 0.21 -6.21 0.11
C TYR A 246 1.00 -7.46 0.45
N CYS A 247 1.28 -7.69 1.73
CA CYS A 247 1.99 -8.90 2.19
C CYS A 247 1.17 -10.17 1.95
N TYR A 248 -0.15 -10.12 2.15
CA TYR A 248 -1.06 -11.21 1.83
C TYR A 248 -1.09 -11.49 0.34
N ALA A 249 -1.16 -10.46 -0.50
CA ALA A 249 -1.13 -10.60 -1.95
C ALA A 249 0.17 -11.25 -2.45
N GLY A 250 1.32 -10.81 -1.93
CA GLY A 250 2.62 -11.41 -2.24
C GLY A 250 2.73 -12.88 -1.80
N GLU A 251 2.32 -13.18 -0.57
CA GLU A 251 2.31 -14.54 -0.03
C GLU A 251 1.40 -15.47 -0.83
N TYR A 252 0.17 -15.02 -1.12
CA TYR A 252 -0.80 -15.79 -1.89
C TYR A 252 -0.28 -16.11 -3.29
N LEU A 253 0.31 -15.12 -3.98
CA LEU A 253 0.88 -15.31 -5.31
C LEU A 253 2.06 -16.31 -5.27
N SER A 254 2.96 -16.16 -4.31
CA SER A 254 4.12 -17.05 -4.14
C SER A 254 3.67 -18.49 -3.87
N ALA A 255 2.70 -18.68 -2.97
CA ALA A 255 2.13 -19.97 -2.66
C ALA A 255 1.43 -20.61 -3.88
N LYS A 256 0.58 -19.86 -4.58
CA LYS A 256 -0.09 -20.34 -5.81
C LYS A 256 0.90 -20.67 -6.92
N SER A 257 1.95 -19.87 -7.08
CA SER A 257 2.99 -20.11 -8.08
C SER A 257 3.71 -21.44 -7.86
N LYS A 258 3.96 -21.82 -6.61
CA LYS A 258 4.60 -23.11 -6.28
C LYS A 258 3.75 -24.30 -6.74
N MET A 259 2.43 -24.21 -6.58
CA MET A 259 1.50 -25.28 -6.95
C MET A 259 1.50 -25.61 -8.44
N ILE A 260 1.98 -24.72 -9.33
CA ILE A 260 2.13 -25.02 -10.76
C ILE A 260 3.14 -26.16 -10.96
N GLY A 261 4.29 -26.07 -10.27
CA GLY A 261 5.33 -27.09 -10.33
C GLY A 261 4.85 -28.42 -9.75
N ASP A 262 4.15 -28.37 -8.62
CA ASP A 262 3.59 -29.55 -7.95
C ASP A 262 2.56 -30.26 -8.86
N ALA A 263 1.61 -29.51 -9.45
CA ALA A 263 0.60 -30.07 -10.35
C ALA A 263 1.19 -30.64 -11.65
N ALA A 264 2.24 -29.99 -12.19
CA ALA A 264 2.95 -30.51 -13.35
C ALA A 264 3.69 -31.82 -13.01
N TYR A 265 4.32 -31.89 -11.83
CA TYR A 265 5.02 -33.08 -11.35
C TYR A 265 4.08 -34.26 -11.08
N ASP A 266 2.93 -34.00 -10.45
CA ASP A 266 1.92 -35.00 -10.09
C ASP A 266 1.11 -35.53 -11.30
N SER A 267 1.26 -34.90 -12.47
CA SER A 267 0.64 -35.36 -13.71
C SER A 267 1.24 -36.69 -14.21
N VAL A 268 0.53 -37.45 -15.03
CA VAL A 268 1.02 -38.75 -15.57
C VAL A 268 1.95 -38.56 -16.77
N TRP A 269 2.86 -37.59 -16.69
CA TRP A 269 3.75 -37.13 -17.76
C TRP A 269 4.78 -38.19 -18.22
N TYR A 270 5.03 -39.22 -17.41
CA TYR A 270 5.96 -40.31 -17.72
C TYR A 270 5.36 -41.37 -18.66
N ASN A 271 4.03 -41.36 -18.89
CA ASN A 271 3.34 -42.33 -19.74
C ASN A 271 2.96 -41.76 -21.13
N VAL A 272 3.48 -40.59 -21.50
CA VAL A 272 3.25 -39.94 -22.81
C VAL A 272 4.51 -39.93 -23.67
N ALA A 273 4.37 -39.57 -24.95
CA ALA A 273 5.50 -39.45 -25.86
C ALA A 273 6.61 -38.56 -25.29
N ALA A 274 7.87 -38.95 -25.48
CA ALA A 274 9.04 -38.29 -24.90
C ALA A 274 9.11 -36.77 -25.16
N LYS A 275 8.57 -36.32 -26.30
CA LYS A 275 8.44 -34.88 -26.62
C LYS A 275 7.58 -34.14 -25.59
N ASN A 276 6.45 -34.72 -25.17
CA ASN A 276 5.51 -34.12 -24.23
C ASN A 276 6.05 -34.19 -22.79
N SER A 277 6.70 -35.29 -22.41
CA SER A 277 7.37 -35.43 -21.11
C SER A 277 8.44 -34.35 -20.89
N ARG A 278 9.22 -34.02 -21.94
CA ARG A 278 10.22 -32.94 -21.88
C ARG A 278 9.60 -31.57 -21.63
N ILE A 279 8.41 -31.31 -22.16
CA ILE A 279 7.70 -30.03 -21.95
C ILE A 279 7.33 -29.87 -20.48
N VAL A 280 6.76 -30.91 -19.86
CA VAL A 280 6.41 -30.89 -18.42
C VAL A 280 7.64 -30.66 -17.57
N PHE A 281 8.77 -31.31 -17.90
CA PHE A 281 10.03 -31.10 -17.22
C PHE A 281 10.49 -29.64 -17.24
N PHE A 282 10.40 -28.95 -18.39
CA PHE A 282 10.72 -27.52 -18.48
C PHE A 282 9.78 -26.65 -17.63
N VAL A 283 8.49 -26.98 -17.56
CA VAL A 283 7.53 -26.27 -16.71
C VAL A 283 7.88 -26.43 -15.23
N VAL A 284 8.22 -27.65 -14.79
CA VAL A 284 8.64 -27.92 -13.42
C VAL A 284 9.90 -27.12 -13.08
N LEU A 285 10.91 -27.14 -13.95
CA LEU A 285 12.14 -26.35 -13.77
C LEU A 285 11.86 -24.85 -13.68
N ARG A 286 11.02 -24.30 -14.58
CA ARG A 286 10.66 -22.88 -14.53
C ARG A 286 9.89 -22.52 -13.26
N SER A 287 9.02 -23.41 -12.78
CA SER A 287 8.18 -23.19 -11.60
C SER A 287 8.98 -23.14 -10.29
N GLN A 288 10.24 -23.62 -10.27
CA GLN A 288 11.12 -23.49 -9.12
C GLN A 288 11.42 -22.02 -8.77
N LYS A 289 11.41 -21.13 -9.77
CA LYS A 289 11.43 -19.68 -9.55
C LYS A 289 10.00 -19.19 -9.36
N GLN A 290 9.61 -19.05 -8.09
CA GLN A 290 8.30 -18.57 -7.68
C GLN A 290 8.03 -17.15 -8.20
N LEU A 291 6.77 -16.88 -8.52
CA LEU A 291 6.27 -15.55 -8.81
C LEU A 291 6.02 -14.84 -7.49
N THR A 292 6.72 -13.73 -7.25
CA THR A 292 6.62 -12.95 -6.01
C THR A 292 6.32 -11.48 -6.32
N ILE A 293 5.80 -10.76 -5.33
CA ILE A 293 5.73 -9.29 -5.37
C ILE A 293 6.81 -8.76 -4.45
N THR A 294 7.65 -7.87 -4.96
CA THR A 294 8.74 -7.27 -4.19
C THR A 294 8.38 -5.87 -3.69
N CYS A 295 9.13 -5.41 -2.71
CA CYS A 295 9.15 -4.05 -2.21
C CYS A 295 10.41 -3.37 -2.76
N GLY A 296 10.25 -2.53 -3.78
CA GLY A 296 11.33 -1.78 -4.43
C GLY A 296 12.47 -2.65 -4.98
N LYS A 297 12.17 -3.90 -5.39
CA LYS A 297 13.16 -4.94 -5.78
C LYS A 297 14.19 -5.31 -4.70
N ILE A 298 14.02 -4.84 -3.46
CA ILE A 298 14.96 -5.10 -2.35
C ILE A 298 14.58 -6.39 -1.60
N MET A 299 13.28 -6.60 -1.40
CA MET A 299 12.78 -7.71 -0.59
C MET A 299 11.42 -8.20 -1.05
N ASP A 300 11.14 -9.49 -0.88
CA ASP A 300 9.82 -10.08 -1.14
C ASP A 300 8.80 -9.68 -0.05
N LEU A 301 7.56 -9.44 -0.49
CA LEU A 301 6.43 -9.18 0.38
C LEU A 301 5.83 -10.51 0.87
N THR A 302 6.03 -10.83 2.14
CA THR A 302 5.51 -12.04 2.79
C THR A 302 4.81 -11.70 4.10
N LEU A 303 3.96 -12.62 4.59
CA LEU A 303 3.30 -12.47 5.89
C LEU A 303 4.30 -12.51 7.06
N GLU A 304 5.42 -13.19 6.88
CA GLU A 304 6.53 -13.19 7.83
C GLU A 304 7.13 -11.77 7.98
N ARG A 305 7.34 -11.06 6.86
CA ARG A 305 7.83 -9.67 6.89
C ARG A 305 6.84 -8.75 7.60
N PHE A 306 5.55 -8.86 7.31
CA PHE A 306 4.52 -8.10 8.02
C PHE A 306 4.60 -8.32 9.53
N THR A 307 4.68 -9.58 9.96
CA THR A 307 4.79 -9.93 11.38
C THR A 307 6.05 -9.35 12.02
N SER A 308 7.18 -9.36 11.31
CA SER A 308 8.43 -8.75 11.76
C SER A 308 8.30 -7.23 11.96
N VAL A 309 7.68 -6.53 11.01
CA VAL A 309 7.42 -5.07 11.10
C VAL A 309 6.53 -4.74 12.30
N VAL A 310 5.44 -5.49 12.49
CA VAL A 310 4.53 -5.30 13.64
C VAL A 310 5.27 -5.55 14.97
N LYS A 311 6.05 -6.64 15.08
CA LYS A 311 6.86 -6.92 16.28
C LYS A 311 7.88 -5.81 16.57
N ALA A 312 8.58 -5.34 15.54
CA ALA A 312 9.51 -4.23 15.67
C ALA A 312 8.80 -2.96 16.16
N SER A 313 7.63 -2.64 15.61
CA SER A 313 6.84 -1.49 16.05
C SER A 313 6.44 -1.57 17.53
N ALA A 314 5.96 -2.73 18.00
CA ALA A 314 5.59 -2.94 19.39
C ALA A 314 6.79 -2.86 20.34
N SER A 315 7.96 -3.34 19.90
CA SER A 315 9.21 -3.20 20.65
C SER A 315 9.62 -1.73 20.80
N TYR A 316 9.59 -0.95 19.70
CA TYR A 316 9.87 0.48 19.73
C TYR A 316 8.89 1.26 20.62
N MET A 317 7.60 0.92 20.56
CA MET A 317 6.58 1.47 21.45
C MET A 317 6.91 1.23 22.92
N SER A 318 7.29 0.00 23.27
CA SER A 318 7.62 -0.38 24.65
C SER A 318 8.82 0.41 25.18
N VAL A 319 9.84 0.61 24.34
CA VAL A 319 11.01 1.43 24.69
C VAL A 319 10.62 2.90 24.89
N LEU A 320 9.81 3.47 24.01
CA LEU A 320 9.35 4.87 24.15
C LEU A 320 8.55 5.08 25.43
N LEU A 321 7.68 4.13 25.79
CA LEU A 321 6.91 4.13 27.03
C LEU A 321 7.78 3.99 28.28
N ALA A 322 8.92 3.30 28.20
CA ALA A 322 9.82 3.16 29.34
C ALA A 322 10.74 4.38 29.55
N MET A 323 10.95 5.19 28.51
CA MET A 323 11.83 6.36 28.54
C MET A 323 11.13 7.66 28.94
N TYR A 324 9.79 7.70 28.88
CA TYR A 324 8.96 8.88 29.12
C TYR A 324 8.06 8.63 30.32
#